data_AF-A0A8H7R793-F1
#
_entry.id   AF-A0A8H7R793-F1
#
_cell.length_a   1.000
_cell.length_b   1.000
_cell.length_c   1.000
_cell.angle_alpha   90.00
_cell.angle_beta   90.00
_cell.angle_gamma   90.00
#
_symmetry.space_group_name_H-M   'P 1'
#
loop_
_entity.id
_entity.type
_entity.pdbx_description
1 polymer ?
#
loop_
_entity_poly.entity_id
_entity_poly.type
_entity_poly.pdbx_seq_one_letter_code
_entity_poly.pdbx_strand_id
1 'polypeptide(L)'
;MCGRFCCSLNRASVTTELYNHAVCEDEDIPWLDKDKYVASYNVCPTRYVLALYQDTVSKHKVLQSMQWGFIPSWSKNSAMAKPINARSETLQVASIFSSAKPCIIIAEGFYEWKTSSTKIPFYVKRRDGQLMLFAGLYDTNKHFGDKLTTCAIITTQASEFFAVIHDRMPVILETKDVDLWLDHGALLSKSVIHLLKPYKGPLQCYQVSNEVGQIKKDTPDLIVPIDSKKSSITHFLTHVDPIAVAAEKKEPIDNEKVSVKRKEPPNDTVVPKKKRERPSNNTLITHFFNKE
;
A
#
# COMPACT_ATOMS: atom_id res chain seq x y z
N MET A 1 3.32 4.32 -11.20
CA MET A 1 1.85 4.27 -11.09
C MET A 1 1.54 3.86 -9.67
N CYS A 2 0.69 4.59 -8.96
CA CYS A 2 0.42 4.34 -7.54
C CYS A 2 -0.22 2.95 -7.32
N GLY A 3 0.55 2.03 -6.73
CA GLY A 3 0.11 0.66 -6.46
C GLY A 3 0.16 0.28 -4.97
N ARG A 4 0.48 1.24 -4.11
CA ARG A 4 0.54 1.04 -2.66
C ARG A 4 0.41 2.38 -1.94
N PHE A 5 -0.33 2.41 -0.84
CA PHE A 5 -0.43 3.62 -0.02
C PHE A 5 -0.63 3.32 1.47
N CYS A 6 -0.54 4.36 2.30
CA CYS A 6 -0.79 4.31 3.74
C CYS A 6 -2.12 4.98 4.06
N CYS A 7 -2.94 4.30 4.85
CA CYS A 7 -4.12 4.87 5.51
C CYS A 7 -4.27 4.13 6.85
N SER A 8 -3.45 4.54 7.82
CA SER A 8 -3.31 3.95 9.15
C SER A 8 -4.27 4.54 10.18
N LEU A 9 -4.99 5.59 9.82
CA LEU A 9 -6.02 6.19 10.66
C LEU A 9 -7.15 5.18 10.94
N ASN A 10 -7.49 5.01 12.21
CA ASN A 10 -8.65 4.23 12.59
C ASN A 10 -9.96 4.96 12.23
N ARG A 11 -11.11 4.31 12.44
CA ARG A 11 -12.42 4.83 12.05
C ARG A 11 -12.79 6.17 12.71
N ALA A 12 -12.45 6.36 13.99
CA ALA A 12 -12.75 7.62 14.67
C ALA A 12 -11.77 8.72 14.23
N SER A 13 -10.48 8.38 14.12
CA SER A 13 -9.46 9.35 13.72
C SER A 13 -9.69 9.87 12.30
N VAL A 14 -10.16 9.03 11.36
CA VAL A 14 -10.32 9.48 9.98
C VAL A 14 -11.44 10.50 9.80
N THR A 15 -12.55 10.38 10.53
CA THR A 15 -13.63 11.38 10.46
C THR A 15 -13.20 12.71 11.08
N THR A 16 -12.48 12.65 12.20
CA THR A 16 -11.88 13.84 12.83
C THR A 16 -10.87 14.53 11.91
N GLU A 17 -9.99 13.79 11.22
CA GLU A 17 -9.03 14.39 10.28
C GLU A 17 -9.72 15.00 9.05
N LEU A 18 -10.79 14.39 8.54
CA LEU A 18 -11.58 14.97 7.44
C LEU A 18 -12.25 16.29 7.84
N TYR A 19 -12.75 16.38 9.07
CA TYR A 19 -13.31 17.61 9.63
C TYR A 19 -12.23 18.66 9.87
N ASN A 20 -11.12 18.30 10.54
CA ASN A 20 -10.00 19.20 10.85
C ASN A 20 -9.36 19.81 9.59
N HIS A 21 -9.34 19.06 8.48
CA HIS A 21 -8.84 19.53 7.19
C HIS A 21 -9.91 20.16 6.30
N ALA A 22 -11.10 20.44 6.83
CA ALA A 22 -12.24 21.07 6.15
C ALA A 22 -12.69 20.32 4.88
N VAL A 23 -12.46 19.01 4.81
CA VAL A 23 -12.93 18.15 3.72
C VAL A 23 -14.44 17.88 3.87
N CYS A 24 -14.87 17.68 5.11
CA CYS A 24 -16.27 17.53 5.50
C CYS A 24 -16.60 18.58 6.57
N GLU A 25 -17.85 19.06 6.56
CA GLU A 25 -18.33 20.07 7.50
C GLU A 25 -18.69 19.49 8.87
N ASP A 26 -18.99 18.18 8.91
CA ASP A 26 -19.38 17.44 10.12
C ASP A 26 -18.46 16.25 10.35
N GLU A 27 -18.27 15.88 11.62
CA GLU A 27 -17.58 14.63 12.00
C GLU A 27 -18.49 13.39 11.84
N ASP A 28 -19.81 13.55 11.95
CA ASP A 28 -20.77 12.45 11.82
C ASP A 28 -21.11 12.19 10.34
N ILE A 29 -20.10 11.72 9.61
CA ILE A 29 -20.23 11.40 8.18
C ILE A 29 -20.86 10.00 8.04
N PRO A 30 -21.99 9.84 7.33
CA PRO A 30 -22.55 8.53 7.07
C PRO A 30 -21.51 7.59 6.45
N TRP A 31 -21.34 6.39 7.03
CA TRP A 31 -20.32 5.44 6.59
C TRP A 31 -20.90 4.07 6.24
N LEU A 32 -20.95 3.76 4.94
CA LEU A 32 -21.36 2.47 4.38
C LEU A 32 -20.23 1.44 4.40
N ASP A 33 -20.56 0.18 4.67
CA ASP A 33 -19.59 -0.93 4.72
C ASP A 33 -18.43 -0.67 5.70
N LYS A 34 -18.67 0.06 6.79
CA LYS A 34 -17.63 0.50 7.75
C LYS A 34 -16.83 -0.67 8.34
N ASP A 35 -17.47 -1.83 8.50
CA ASP A 35 -16.88 -3.07 9.01
C ASP A 35 -15.78 -3.63 8.11
N LYS A 36 -15.83 -3.36 6.80
CA LYS A 36 -14.82 -3.80 5.81
C LYS A 36 -13.55 -2.96 5.83
N TYR A 37 -13.59 -1.75 6.40
CA TYR A 37 -12.41 -0.90 6.51
C TYR A 37 -11.45 -1.42 7.58
N VAL A 38 -10.19 -1.55 7.18
CA VAL A 38 -9.06 -1.94 8.04
C VAL A 38 -7.93 -0.94 7.79
N ALA A 39 -7.57 -0.18 8.84
CA ALA A 39 -6.42 0.71 8.84
C ALA A 39 -5.14 -0.07 8.51
N SER A 40 -4.27 0.51 7.70
CA SER A 40 -3.06 -0.16 7.21
C SER A 40 -1.99 0.84 6.78
N TYR A 41 -0.76 0.57 7.15
CA TYR A 41 0.43 1.25 6.65
C TYR A 41 0.81 0.78 5.25
N ASN A 42 0.24 -0.33 4.75
CA ASN A 42 0.63 -0.96 3.49
C ASN A 42 -0.57 -1.42 2.64
N VAL A 43 -1.49 -0.50 2.36
CA VAL A 43 -2.70 -0.75 1.55
C VAL A 43 -2.32 -1.18 0.14
N CYS A 44 -2.76 -2.37 -0.26
CA CYS A 44 -2.52 -2.96 -1.58
C CYS A 44 -3.82 -3.16 -2.39
N PRO A 45 -3.73 -3.33 -3.71
CA PRO A 45 -4.87 -3.67 -4.56
C PRO A 45 -5.70 -4.82 -4.02
N THR A 46 -6.99 -4.83 -4.38
CA THR A 46 -8.05 -5.77 -3.96
C THR A 46 -8.53 -5.63 -2.51
N ARG A 47 -7.82 -4.86 -1.67
CA ARG A 47 -8.29 -4.46 -0.34
C ARG A 47 -9.44 -3.47 -0.44
N TYR A 48 -10.24 -3.39 0.62
CA TYR A 48 -11.19 -2.30 0.80
C TYR A 48 -10.45 -1.04 1.25
N VAL A 49 -10.72 0.07 0.58
CA VAL A 49 -10.12 1.39 0.83
C VAL A 49 -11.21 2.38 1.17
N LEU A 50 -10.86 3.41 1.95
CA LEU A 50 -11.81 4.45 2.32
C LEU A 50 -11.98 5.43 1.17
N ALA A 51 -13.21 5.57 0.70
CA ALA A 51 -13.58 6.53 -0.32
C ALA A 51 -14.69 7.45 0.19
N LEU A 52 -14.53 8.75 -0.03
CA LEU A 52 -15.56 9.76 0.14
C LEU A 52 -16.26 9.98 -1.20
N TYR A 53 -17.57 10.02 -1.22
CA TYR A 53 -18.35 10.42 -2.39
C TYR A 53 -19.55 11.25 -1.96
N GLN A 54 -20.17 11.98 -2.88
CA GLN A 54 -21.42 12.68 -2.58
C GLN A 54 -22.60 11.78 -2.95
N ASP A 55 -23.62 11.66 -2.10
CA ASP A 55 -24.83 10.93 -2.49
C ASP A 55 -25.62 11.74 -3.54
N THR A 56 -26.14 11.05 -4.56
CA THR A 56 -26.84 11.73 -5.66
C THR A 56 -28.18 12.32 -5.24
N VAL A 57 -28.84 11.73 -4.24
CA VAL A 57 -30.18 12.09 -3.77
C VAL A 57 -30.10 13.08 -2.62
N SER A 58 -29.42 12.72 -1.53
CA SER A 58 -29.34 13.59 -0.35
C SER A 58 -28.36 14.74 -0.53
N LYS A 59 -27.45 14.66 -1.51
CA LYS A 59 -26.34 15.60 -1.71
C LYS A 59 -25.34 15.67 -0.56
N HIS A 60 -25.47 14.83 0.46
CA HIS A 60 -24.52 14.75 1.56
C HIS A 60 -23.28 13.94 1.15
N LYS A 61 -22.13 14.26 1.75
CA LYS A 61 -20.93 13.44 1.63
C LYS A 61 -21.10 12.15 2.45
N VAL A 62 -20.64 11.04 1.88
CA VAL A 62 -20.76 9.69 2.44
C VAL A 62 -19.41 9.00 2.32
N LEU A 63 -18.97 8.38 3.41
CA LEU A 63 -17.84 7.46 3.41
C LEU A 63 -18.31 6.06 3.01
N GLN A 64 -17.52 5.37 2.19
CA GLN A 64 -17.74 3.97 1.92
C GLN A 64 -16.41 3.23 1.83
N SER A 65 -16.38 2.03 2.40
CA SER A 65 -15.30 1.07 2.18
C SER A 65 -15.48 0.40 0.81
N MET A 66 -14.71 0.81 -0.19
CA MET A 66 -14.82 0.31 -1.57
C MET A 66 -13.64 -0.61 -1.92
N GLN A 67 -13.87 -1.68 -2.69
CA GLN A 67 -12.77 -2.54 -3.11
C GLN A 67 -11.89 -1.86 -4.18
N TRP A 68 -10.58 -1.81 -3.97
CA TRP A 68 -9.65 -1.18 -4.91
C TRP A 68 -9.30 -2.13 -6.07
N GLY A 69 -9.79 -1.80 -7.27
CA GLY A 69 -9.77 -2.66 -8.45
C GLY A 69 -11.12 -2.59 -9.14
N PHE A 70 -11.25 -1.65 -10.08
CA PHE A 70 -12.52 -1.20 -10.63
C PHE A 70 -13.22 -2.27 -11.48
N ILE A 71 -14.52 -2.42 -11.26
CA ILE A 71 -15.44 -3.27 -12.01
C ILE A 71 -16.68 -2.44 -12.34
N PRO A 72 -16.96 -2.15 -13.63
CA PRO A 72 -18.14 -1.39 -14.00
C PRO A 72 -19.42 -2.17 -13.72
N SER A 73 -20.50 -1.44 -13.43
CA SER A 73 -21.82 -1.98 -13.09
C SER A 73 -22.43 -2.86 -14.18
N TRP A 74 -22.11 -2.60 -15.44
CA TRP A 74 -22.60 -3.38 -16.59
C TRP A 74 -21.88 -4.72 -16.79
N SER A 75 -20.72 -4.92 -16.17
CA SER A 75 -19.95 -6.15 -16.39
C SER A 75 -20.55 -7.33 -15.64
N LYS A 76 -20.65 -8.47 -16.33
CA LYS A 76 -21.01 -9.78 -15.76
C LYS A 76 -19.81 -10.72 -15.68
N ASN A 77 -18.66 -10.31 -16.21
CA ASN A 77 -17.45 -11.14 -16.28
C ASN A 77 -16.56 -10.91 -15.05
N SER A 78 -16.58 -11.85 -14.10
CA SER A 78 -15.77 -11.80 -12.88
C SER A 78 -14.26 -11.86 -13.13
N ALA A 79 -13.84 -12.40 -14.29
CA ALA A 79 -12.45 -12.58 -14.70
C ALA A 79 -11.90 -11.40 -15.53
N MET A 80 -12.69 -10.33 -15.73
CA MET A 80 -12.20 -9.14 -16.42
C MET A 80 -11.01 -8.49 -15.68
N ALA A 81 -10.19 -7.74 -16.42
CA ALA A 81 -9.16 -6.90 -15.81
C ALA A 81 -9.81 -5.90 -14.85
N LYS A 82 -9.23 -5.76 -13.65
CA LYS A 82 -9.71 -4.88 -12.57
C LYS A 82 -8.70 -3.74 -12.39
N PRO A 83 -8.73 -2.70 -13.23
CA PRO A 83 -7.74 -1.64 -13.15
C PRO A 83 -7.80 -0.95 -11.80
N ILE A 84 -6.64 -0.80 -11.17
CA ILE A 84 -6.48 -0.06 -9.91
C ILE A 84 -6.27 1.44 -10.15
N ASN A 85 -5.86 1.79 -11.37
CA ASN A 85 -5.58 3.15 -11.80
C ASN A 85 -6.33 3.45 -13.10
N ALA A 86 -6.77 4.70 -13.25
CA ALA A 86 -7.35 5.25 -14.46
C ALA A 86 -6.49 6.43 -14.93
N ARG A 87 -6.00 6.42 -16.17
CA ARG A 87 -5.13 7.50 -16.69
C ARG A 87 -5.98 8.67 -17.13
N SER A 88 -5.72 9.87 -16.61
CA SER A 88 -6.47 11.09 -16.93
C SER A 88 -6.57 11.36 -18.43
N GLU A 89 -5.52 11.03 -19.19
CA GLU A 89 -5.42 11.25 -20.63
C GLU A 89 -6.41 10.42 -21.45
N THR A 90 -6.80 9.25 -20.94
CA THR A 90 -7.65 8.30 -21.68
C THR A 90 -9.03 8.12 -21.06
N LEU A 91 -9.37 8.87 -19.99
CA LEU A 91 -10.64 8.71 -19.29
C LEU A 91 -11.86 8.87 -20.20
N GLN A 92 -11.83 9.82 -21.13
CA GLN A 92 -12.96 10.12 -22.02
C GLN A 92 -13.29 8.99 -22.99
N VAL A 93 -12.28 8.22 -23.41
CA VAL A 93 -12.41 7.18 -24.44
C VAL A 93 -12.43 5.76 -23.86
N ALA A 94 -12.08 5.62 -22.59
CA ALA A 94 -12.04 4.33 -21.91
C ALA A 94 -13.46 3.89 -21.51
N SER A 95 -14.08 3.06 -22.35
CA SER A 95 -15.45 2.54 -22.15
C SER A 95 -15.66 1.84 -20.81
N ILE A 96 -14.61 1.27 -20.21
CA ILE A 96 -14.67 0.67 -18.87
C ILE A 96 -15.12 1.66 -17.80
N PHE A 97 -14.84 2.95 -17.93
CA PHE A 97 -15.22 3.99 -16.96
C PHE A 97 -16.49 4.77 -17.36
N SER A 98 -17.21 4.35 -18.39
CA SER A 98 -18.39 5.07 -18.92
C SER A 98 -19.52 5.29 -17.91
N SER A 99 -19.70 4.36 -16.95
CA SER A 99 -20.69 4.45 -15.87
C SER A 99 -20.09 4.91 -14.54
N ALA A 100 -18.80 5.25 -14.52
CA ALA A 100 -18.11 5.58 -13.28
C ALA A 100 -18.57 6.92 -12.72
N LYS A 101 -18.53 7.01 -11.39
CA LYS A 101 -18.85 8.22 -10.62
C LYS A 101 -17.59 8.70 -9.88
N PRO A 102 -17.47 10.01 -9.60
CA PRO A 102 -16.32 10.54 -8.87
C PRO A 102 -16.36 10.13 -7.39
N CYS A 103 -15.21 9.74 -6.84
CA CYS A 103 -14.97 9.62 -5.41
C CYS A 103 -13.59 10.18 -5.06
N ILE A 104 -13.29 10.32 -3.77
CA ILE A 104 -11.98 10.68 -3.26
C ILE A 104 -11.47 9.53 -2.41
N ILE A 105 -10.34 8.96 -2.77
CA ILE A 105 -9.68 7.91 -1.98
C ILE A 105 -8.77 8.60 -0.96
N ILE A 106 -8.99 8.29 0.33
CA ILE A 106 -8.29 8.92 1.44
C ILE A 106 -7.01 8.16 1.77
N ALA A 107 -5.91 8.88 1.93
CA ALA A 107 -4.62 8.32 2.33
C ALA A 107 -3.79 9.34 3.14
N GLU A 108 -2.80 8.88 3.89
CA GLU A 108 -1.79 9.73 4.54
C GLU A 108 -0.56 9.97 3.66
N GLY A 109 -0.38 9.11 2.65
CA GLY A 109 0.75 9.12 1.73
C GLY A 109 0.76 7.86 0.88
N PHE A 110 1.57 7.84 -0.18
CA PHE A 110 1.70 6.70 -1.07
C PHE A 110 3.15 6.25 -1.24
N TYR A 111 3.33 5.01 -1.68
CA TYR A 111 4.64 4.49 -2.01
C TYR A 111 4.84 4.44 -3.51
N GLU A 112 6.05 4.74 -3.95
CA GLU A 112 6.46 4.55 -5.33
C GLU A 112 7.90 4.06 -5.40
N TRP A 113 8.21 3.26 -6.41
CA TRP A 113 9.53 2.67 -6.56
C TRP A 113 10.30 3.38 -7.67
N LYS A 114 11.41 4.02 -7.29
CA LYS A 114 12.39 4.51 -8.26
C LYS A 114 13.07 3.30 -8.90
N THR A 115 12.99 3.21 -10.22
CA THR A 115 13.63 2.13 -10.98
C THR A 115 15.04 2.55 -11.37
N SER A 116 16.03 1.79 -10.91
CA SER A 116 17.44 1.86 -11.35
C SER A 116 17.89 0.42 -11.64
N SER A 117 19.10 0.01 -11.21
CA SER A 117 19.50 -1.40 -11.19
C SER A 117 18.61 -2.27 -10.28
N THR A 118 18.05 -1.66 -9.24
CA THR A 118 17.05 -2.26 -8.35
C THR A 118 15.89 -1.29 -8.13
N LYS A 119 14.76 -1.80 -7.62
CA LYS A 119 13.59 -0.98 -7.25
C LYS A 119 13.75 -0.44 -5.84
N ILE A 120 13.86 0.87 -5.70
CA ILE A 120 14.05 1.55 -4.40
C ILE A 120 12.73 2.22 -4.00
N PRO A 121 12.09 1.83 -2.88
CA PRO A 121 10.83 2.42 -2.46
C PRO A 121 11.04 3.78 -1.79
N PHE A 122 10.18 4.71 -2.17
CA PHE A 122 10.01 6.00 -1.54
C PHE A 122 8.61 6.09 -0.96
N TYR A 123 8.49 6.72 0.21
CA TYR A 123 7.21 7.20 0.71
C TYR A 123 7.05 8.67 0.37
N VAL A 124 5.85 9.03 -0.05
CA VAL A 124 5.48 10.36 -0.51
C VAL A 124 4.28 10.82 0.29
N LYS A 125 4.42 11.97 0.97
CA LYS A 125 3.33 12.59 1.72
C LYS A 125 3.28 14.09 1.46
N ARG A 126 2.19 14.75 1.85
CA ARG A 126 2.12 16.21 1.80
C ARG A 126 3.03 16.77 2.89
N ARG A 127 3.73 17.86 2.57
CA ARG A 127 4.64 18.51 3.52
C ARG A 127 3.89 19.24 4.64
N ASP A 128 2.69 19.71 4.36
CA ASP A 128 1.82 20.43 5.29
C ASP A 128 1.11 19.51 6.30
N GLY A 129 1.33 18.19 6.21
CA GLY A 129 0.72 17.21 7.12
C GLY A 129 -0.72 16.84 6.77
N GLN A 130 -1.34 17.48 5.78
CA GLN A 130 -2.71 17.15 5.36
C GLN A 130 -2.80 15.76 4.73
N LEU A 131 -4.01 15.21 4.74
CA LEU A 131 -4.34 13.98 4.01
C LEU A 131 -4.12 14.13 2.49
N MET A 132 -3.76 13.02 1.88
CA MET A 132 -3.81 12.84 0.43
C MET A 132 -5.24 12.54 -0.01
N LEU A 133 -5.82 13.48 -0.75
CA LEU A 133 -7.15 13.33 -1.35
C LEU A 133 -6.98 12.89 -2.81
N PHE A 134 -6.91 11.58 -3.07
CA PHE A 134 -6.74 11.08 -4.42
C PHE A 134 -8.05 11.15 -5.19
N ALA A 135 -8.07 11.84 -6.34
CA ALA A 135 -9.21 11.77 -7.24
C ALA A 135 -9.39 10.31 -7.71
N GLY A 136 -10.58 9.78 -7.52
CA GLY A 136 -10.92 8.38 -7.79
C GLY A 136 -12.22 8.25 -8.56
N LEU A 137 -12.40 7.07 -9.15
CA LEU A 137 -13.62 6.67 -9.83
C LEU A 137 -14.18 5.45 -9.12
N TYR A 138 -15.49 5.41 -8.94
CA TYR A 138 -16.18 4.24 -8.39
C TYR A 138 -17.39 3.83 -9.21
N ASP A 139 -17.75 2.56 -9.10
CA ASP A 139 -19.03 2.05 -9.60
C ASP A 139 -19.48 0.88 -8.71
N THR A 140 -20.78 0.60 -8.77
CA THR A 140 -21.43 -0.43 -7.98
C THR A 140 -22.02 -1.50 -8.88
N ASN A 141 -21.45 -2.70 -8.79
CA ASN A 141 -21.88 -3.85 -9.56
C ASN A 141 -22.82 -4.75 -8.74
N LYS A 142 -24.03 -4.98 -9.27
CA LYS A 142 -25.07 -5.80 -8.63
C LYS A 142 -25.03 -7.28 -9.05
N HIS A 143 -24.16 -7.65 -9.99
CA HIS A 143 -23.98 -9.03 -10.45
C HIS A 143 -22.99 -9.82 -9.56
N PHE A 144 -22.28 -9.16 -8.66
CA PHE A 144 -21.30 -9.77 -7.76
C PHE A 144 -21.66 -9.51 -6.29
N GLY A 145 -21.99 -10.57 -5.55
CA GLY A 145 -22.38 -10.51 -4.15
C GLY A 145 -23.61 -9.63 -3.90
N ASP A 146 -23.81 -9.18 -2.66
CA ASP A 146 -24.95 -8.36 -2.23
C ASP A 146 -24.83 -6.87 -2.60
N LYS A 147 -24.21 -6.55 -3.75
CA LYS A 147 -23.80 -5.21 -4.25
C LYS A 147 -22.32 -4.89 -3.96
N LEU A 148 -21.45 -5.22 -4.91
CA LEU A 148 -20.01 -4.94 -4.83
C LEU A 148 -19.70 -3.52 -5.36
N THR A 149 -19.18 -2.64 -4.49
CA THR A 149 -18.69 -1.33 -4.89
C THR A 149 -17.17 -1.35 -5.02
N THR A 150 -16.67 -0.93 -6.18
CA THR A 150 -15.24 -0.94 -6.51
C THR A 150 -14.77 0.43 -6.97
N CYS A 151 -13.46 0.68 -6.88
CA CYS A 151 -12.87 1.95 -7.25
C CYS A 151 -11.51 1.82 -7.96
N ALA A 152 -11.10 2.91 -8.62
CA ALA A 152 -9.76 3.12 -9.17
C ALA A 152 -9.27 4.54 -8.84
N ILE A 153 -7.96 4.70 -8.67
CA ILE A 153 -7.31 6.00 -8.49
C ILE A 153 -7.04 6.63 -9.86
N ILE A 154 -7.35 7.91 -10.04
CA ILE A 154 -6.95 8.64 -11.24
C ILE A 154 -5.48 9.01 -11.12
N THR A 155 -4.73 8.72 -12.19
CA THR A 155 -3.32 9.10 -12.31
C THR A 155 -3.12 10.08 -13.44
N THR A 156 -2.14 10.95 -13.28
CA THR A 156 -1.68 11.95 -14.25
C THR A 156 -0.17 11.84 -14.42
N GLN A 157 0.42 12.64 -15.31
CA GLN A 157 1.87 12.77 -15.42
C GLN A 157 2.47 13.21 -14.08
N ALA A 158 3.73 12.86 -13.79
CA ALA A 158 4.39 13.35 -12.59
C ALA A 158 4.61 14.87 -12.64
N SER A 159 4.64 15.51 -11.46
CA SER A 159 5.20 16.86 -11.33
C SER A 159 6.71 16.81 -11.56
N GLU A 160 7.32 17.96 -11.90
CA GLU A 160 8.78 18.04 -12.09
C GLU A 160 9.56 17.51 -10.88
N PHE A 161 9.09 17.84 -9.68
CA PHE A 161 9.66 17.32 -8.43
C PHE A 161 9.59 15.79 -8.32
N PHE A 162 8.49 15.18 -8.75
CA PHE A 162 8.25 13.75 -8.57
C PHE A 162 8.79 12.89 -9.73
N ALA A 163 9.03 13.50 -10.90
CA ALA A 163 9.48 12.81 -12.11
C ALA A 163 10.81 12.06 -11.94
N VAL A 164 11.64 12.46 -10.96
CA VAL A 164 12.89 11.78 -10.60
C VAL A 164 12.69 10.38 -9.97
N ILE A 165 11.46 10.05 -9.57
CA ILE A 165 11.07 8.77 -8.97
C ILE A 165 10.24 7.95 -9.96
N HIS A 166 9.21 8.55 -10.55
CA HIS A 166 8.33 7.90 -11.51
C HIS A 166 7.70 8.94 -12.44
N ASP A 167 7.39 8.55 -13.68
CA ASP A 167 6.72 9.39 -14.69
C ASP A 167 5.22 9.66 -14.43
N ARG A 168 4.62 9.04 -13.39
CA ARG A 168 3.19 9.10 -13.08
C ARG A 168 2.99 9.32 -11.59
N MET A 169 1.95 10.07 -11.25
CA MET A 169 1.50 10.26 -9.87
C MET A 169 -0.03 10.20 -9.77
N PRO A 170 -0.60 9.93 -8.58
CA PRO A 170 -2.04 10.13 -8.40
C PRO A 170 -2.41 11.60 -8.60
N VAL A 171 -3.62 11.87 -9.09
CA VAL A 171 -4.20 13.21 -9.03
C VAL A 171 -4.56 13.47 -7.56
N ILE A 172 -3.88 14.43 -6.94
CA ILE A 172 -4.11 14.84 -5.55
C ILE A 172 -4.91 16.14 -5.58
N LEU A 173 -6.10 16.12 -5.00
CA LEU A 173 -7.00 17.26 -4.88
C LEU A 173 -6.62 18.11 -3.67
N GLU A 174 -6.84 19.43 -3.78
CA GLU A 174 -6.86 20.30 -2.62
C GLU A 174 -8.26 20.29 -1.99
N THR A 175 -8.37 20.60 -0.69
CA THR A 175 -9.66 20.67 0.02
C THR A 175 -10.68 21.53 -0.72
N LYS A 176 -10.27 22.68 -1.26
CA LYS A 176 -11.14 23.60 -2.02
C LYS A 176 -11.72 23.01 -3.31
N ASP A 177 -11.12 21.94 -3.83
CA ASP A 177 -11.52 21.29 -5.08
C ASP A 177 -12.43 20.07 -4.83
N VAL A 178 -12.64 19.68 -3.55
CA VAL A 178 -13.40 18.50 -3.14
C VAL A 178 -14.84 18.54 -3.67
N ASP A 179 -15.55 19.63 -3.44
CA ASP A 179 -16.96 19.73 -3.83
C ASP A 179 -17.13 19.77 -5.34
N LEU A 180 -16.24 20.50 -6.04
CA LEU A 180 -16.23 20.53 -7.50
C LEU A 180 -15.95 19.15 -8.10
N TRP A 181 -15.09 18.35 -7.46
CA TRP A 181 -14.78 16.99 -7.92
C TRP A 181 -15.93 16.01 -7.66
N LEU A 182 -16.55 16.09 -6.48
CA LEU A 182 -17.62 15.17 -6.06
C LEU A 182 -18.99 15.51 -6.65
N ASP A 183 -19.17 16.71 -7.18
CA ASP A 183 -20.41 17.07 -7.87
C ASP A 183 -20.66 16.15 -9.06
N HIS A 184 -21.89 15.61 -9.13
CA HIS A 184 -22.31 14.60 -10.10
C HIS A 184 -22.63 15.18 -11.48
N GLY A 185 -22.00 16.30 -11.84
CA GLY A 185 -21.99 16.78 -13.21
C GLY A 185 -21.42 15.73 -14.17
N ALA A 186 -21.42 16.03 -15.48
CA ALA A 186 -20.78 15.15 -16.44
C ALA A 186 -19.32 14.91 -16.03
N LEU A 187 -18.97 13.66 -15.71
CA LEU A 187 -17.59 13.24 -15.49
C LEU A 187 -16.78 13.76 -16.69
N LEU A 188 -15.74 14.55 -16.44
CA LEU A 188 -14.91 15.19 -17.48
C LEU A 188 -15.56 16.41 -18.17
N SER A 189 -16.52 17.08 -17.51
CA SER A 189 -16.90 18.44 -17.85
C SER A 189 -15.67 19.35 -17.87
N LYS A 190 -15.76 20.47 -18.61
CA LYS A 190 -14.65 21.45 -18.66
C LYS A 190 -14.27 21.94 -17.27
N SER A 191 -15.21 22.05 -16.33
CA SER A 191 -14.91 22.48 -14.96
C SER A 191 -14.09 21.46 -14.18
N VAL A 192 -14.32 20.16 -14.39
CA VAL A 192 -13.63 19.08 -13.67
C VAL A 192 -12.30 18.69 -14.30
N ILE A 193 -12.16 18.77 -15.63
CA ILE A 193 -10.95 18.30 -16.33
C ILE A 193 -9.69 19.07 -15.91
N HIS A 194 -9.84 20.33 -15.50
CA HIS A 194 -8.74 21.16 -15.01
C HIS A 194 -8.19 20.71 -13.64
N LEU A 195 -8.89 19.82 -12.92
CA LEU A 195 -8.40 19.19 -11.69
C LEU A 195 -7.47 18.00 -11.97
N LEU A 196 -7.57 17.38 -13.15
CA LEU A 196 -6.85 16.16 -13.53
C LEU A 196 -5.40 16.44 -13.99
N LYS A 197 -4.65 17.13 -13.14
CA LYS A 197 -3.28 17.61 -13.42
C LYS A 197 -2.32 17.23 -12.29
N PRO A 198 -1.00 17.27 -12.53
CA PRO A 198 -0.02 16.98 -11.50
C PRO A 198 -0.18 17.93 -10.32
N TYR A 199 -0.06 17.38 -9.11
CA TYR A 199 -0.10 18.17 -7.88
C TYR A 199 1.10 19.12 -7.83
N LYS A 200 0.82 20.41 -7.55
CA LYS A 200 1.83 21.48 -7.55
C LYS A 200 2.25 21.93 -6.15
N GLY A 201 1.52 21.50 -5.11
CA GLY A 201 1.85 21.85 -3.73
C GLY A 201 3.09 21.11 -3.22
N PRO A 202 3.60 21.48 -2.04
CA PRO A 202 4.82 20.93 -1.50
C PRO A 202 4.63 19.48 -1.06
N LEU A 203 5.41 18.59 -1.66
CA LEU A 203 5.53 17.19 -1.25
C LEU A 203 6.79 16.99 -0.41
N GLN A 204 6.72 16.01 0.48
CA GLN A 204 7.88 15.42 1.12
C GLN A 204 8.04 14.01 0.57
N CYS A 205 9.28 13.67 0.20
CA CYS A 205 9.60 12.35 -0.31
C CYS A 205 10.91 11.86 0.28
N TYR A 206 10.93 10.63 0.76
CA TYR A 206 12.10 10.02 1.37
C TYR A 206 12.09 8.50 1.17
N GLN A 207 13.29 7.92 1.13
CA GLN A 207 13.46 6.48 0.99
C GLN A 207 12.99 5.75 2.25
N VAL A 208 12.30 4.61 2.06
CA VAL A 208 11.85 3.73 3.13
C VAL A 208 12.41 2.32 2.98
N SER A 209 12.08 1.43 3.92
CA SER A 209 12.52 0.03 3.90
C SER A 209 11.97 -0.73 2.68
N ASN A 210 12.79 -1.59 2.06
CA ASN A 210 12.38 -2.52 1.01
C ASN A 210 11.27 -3.49 1.45
N GLU A 211 11.09 -3.65 2.75
CA GLU A 211 10.05 -4.51 3.35
C GLU A 211 8.63 -4.10 2.96
N VAL A 212 8.38 -2.85 2.58
CA VAL A 212 7.08 -2.42 2.08
C VAL A 212 6.65 -3.20 0.84
N GLY A 213 7.59 -3.76 0.06
CA GLY A 213 7.29 -4.66 -1.05
C GLY A 213 6.55 -5.94 -0.62
N GLN A 214 6.72 -6.39 0.62
CA GLN A 214 6.07 -7.58 1.15
C GLN A 214 4.64 -7.26 1.61
N ILE A 215 3.64 -7.74 0.86
CA ILE A 215 2.22 -7.43 1.08
C ILE A 215 1.73 -7.77 2.51
N LYS A 216 2.31 -8.80 3.14
CA LYS A 216 1.93 -9.23 4.49
C LYS A 216 2.49 -8.34 5.60
N LYS A 217 3.48 -7.49 5.31
CA LYS A 217 4.10 -6.62 6.30
C LYS A 217 3.32 -5.32 6.37
N ASP A 218 2.80 -5.01 7.55
CA ASP A 218 1.94 -3.87 7.81
C ASP A 218 2.25 -3.27 9.19
N THR A 219 3.31 -2.47 9.25
CA THR A 219 3.82 -1.91 10.51
C THR A 219 4.15 -0.42 10.36
N PRO A 220 4.11 0.38 11.44
CA PRO A 220 4.42 1.81 11.39
C PRO A 220 5.84 2.10 10.87
N ASP A 221 6.76 1.16 11.05
CA ASP A 221 8.12 1.24 10.52
C ASP A 221 8.22 1.41 9.00
N LEU A 222 7.15 1.09 8.24
CA LEU A 222 7.15 1.17 6.78
C LEU A 222 7.13 2.60 6.25
N ILE A 223 6.65 3.57 7.03
CA ILE A 223 6.61 4.99 6.68
C ILE A 223 7.77 5.80 7.27
N VAL A 224 8.68 5.14 8.00
CA VAL A 224 9.83 5.77 8.64
C VAL A 224 11.00 5.85 7.65
N PRO A 225 11.68 7.02 7.50
CA PRO A 225 12.85 7.15 6.66
C PRO A 225 13.93 6.11 6.97
N ILE A 226 14.62 5.59 5.95
CA ILE A 226 15.66 4.57 6.18
C ILE A 226 16.85 5.09 7.00
N ASP A 227 17.18 6.37 6.88
CA ASP A 227 18.33 6.95 7.58
C ASP A 227 18.06 7.20 9.07
N SER A 228 16.82 7.47 9.48
CA SER A 228 16.48 7.57 10.90
C SER A 228 16.61 6.23 11.64
N LYS A 229 16.48 5.10 10.92
CA LYS A 229 16.73 3.77 11.50
C LYS A 229 18.21 3.50 11.72
N LYS A 230 19.10 4.04 10.89
CA LYS A 230 20.55 3.89 11.05
C LYS A 230 21.07 4.64 12.28
N SER A 231 20.60 5.88 12.51
CA SER A 231 20.98 6.67 13.70
C SER A 231 20.54 6.03 15.03
N SER A 232 19.40 5.32 15.04
CA SER A 232 18.94 4.57 16.21
C SER A 232 19.91 3.43 16.57
N ILE A 233 20.37 2.65 15.58
CA ILE A 233 21.38 1.59 15.79
C ILE A 233 22.71 2.16 16.29
N THR A 234 23.14 3.32 15.78
CA THR A 234 24.38 3.96 16.27
C THR A 234 24.28 4.31 17.75
N HIS A 235 23.11 4.73 18.25
CA HIS A 235 22.90 5.03 19.67
C HIS A 235 22.82 3.76 20.54
N PHE A 236 22.37 2.62 20.00
CA PHE A 236 22.38 1.34 20.70
C PHE A 236 23.77 0.69 20.73
N LEU A 237 24.60 0.89 19.70
CA LEU A 237 25.96 0.35 19.63
C LEU A 237 26.97 1.17 20.46
N THR A 238 26.64 2.40 20.86
CA THR A 238 27.50 3.21 21.74
C THR A 238 27.36 2.87 23.22
N HIS A 239 26.49 1.94 23.61
CA HIS A 239 26.30 1.48 25.00
C HIS A 239 26.70 0.01 25.20
N VAL A 240 27.48 -0.57 24.30
CA VAL A 240 28.17 -1.83 24.57
C VAL A 240 29.57 -1.49 25.07
N ASP A 241 29.77 -1.58 26.39
CA ASP A 241 31.08 -1.39 27.01
C ASP A 241 32.10 -2.33 26.36
N PRO A 242 33.24 -1.81 25.85
CA PRO A 242 34.29 -2.67 25.35
C PRO A 242 34.93 -3.38 26.54
N ILE A 243 34.73 -4.70 26.64
CA ILE A 243 35.58 -5.55 27.48
C ILE A 243 37.01 -5.33 27.01
N ALA A 244 37.79 -4.68 27.87
CA ALA A 244 39.15 -4.26 27.61
C ALA A 244 40.06 -5.46 27.33
N VAL A 245 40.66 -5.49 26.14
CA VAL A 245 41.85 -6.30 25.87
C VAL A 245 43.04 -5.54 26.42
N ALA A 246 43.46 -5.88 27.64
CA ALA A 246 44.73 -5.41 28.21
C ALA A 246 45.82 -6.46 27.96
N ALA A 247 46.85 -6.04 27.23
CA ALA A 247 48.09 -6.79 27.05
C ALA A 247 48.94 -6.69 28.32
N GLU A 248 49.38 -7.83 28.85
CA GLU A 248 50.48 -7.89 29.82
C GLU A 248 51.61 -8.77 29.27
N LYS A 249 52.81 -8.18 29.21
CA LYS A 249 54.09 -8.89 29.07
C LYS A 249 54.63 -9.18 30.47
N LYS A 250 55.02 -10.42 30.75
CA LYS A 250 56.11 -10.78 31.68
C LYS A 250 56.79 -12.10 31.27
N GLU A 251 58.08 -12.14 31.55
CA GLU A 251 59.14 -13.02 31.04
C GLU A 251 59.31 -14.36 31.84
N PRO A 252 60.26 -15.26 31.48
CA PRO A 252 60.07 -16.72 31.44
C PRO A 252 60.52 -17.47 32.70
N ILE A 253 59.94 -18.66 32.96
CA ILE A 253 60.52 -19.68 33.87
C ILE A 253 60.27 -21.11 33.33
N ASP A 254 61.26 -21.94 33.62
CA ASP A 254 61.71 -23.26 33.15
C ASP A 254 60.76 -24.44 32.91
N ASN A 255 61.28 -25.32 32.04
CA ASN A 255 60.80 -26.67 31.73
C ASN A 255 60.92 -27.64 32.91
N GLU A 256 59.82 -28.33 33.24
CA GLU A 256 59.88 -29.70 33.74
C GLU A 256 58.80 -30.58 33.10
N LYS A 257 59.22 -31.75 32.59
CA LYS A 257 58.41 -32.74 31.87
C LYS A 257 57.65 -33.63 32.85
N VAL A 258 56.35 -33.81 32.68
CA VAL A 258 55.68 -35.11 32.97
C VAL A 258 54.58 -35.40 31.95
N SER A 259 54.73 -36.56 31.32
CA SER A 259 53.88 -37.21 30.32
C SER A 259 52.63 -37.90 30.91
N VAL A 260 51.46 -37.79 30.28
CA VAL A 260 50.40 -38.82 30.35
C VAL A 260 49.63 -38.96 29.03
N LYS A 261 49.37 -40.22 28.69
CA LYS A 261 48.92 -40.86 27.44
C LYS A 261 47.56 -40.40 26.89
N ARG A 262 47.46 -40.32 25.55
CA ARG A 262 46.21 -40.41 24.78
C ARG A 262 45.58 -41.79 24.91
N LYS A 263 44.28 -41.86 25.18
CA LYS A 263 43.40 -43.00 24.87
C LYS A 263 42.35 -42.55 23.88
N GLU A 264 42.23 -43.26 22.78
CA GLU A 264 41.17 -43.12 21.77
C GLU A 264 39.83 -43.65 22.31
N PRO A 265 38.69 -43.08 21.89
CA PRO A 265 37.37 -43.69 22.10
C PRO A 265 37.00 -44.63 20.92
N PRO A 266 36.17 -45.67 21.17
CA PRO A 266 35.89 -46.72 20.19
C PRO A 266 34.77 -46.34 19.21
N ASN A 267 34.83 -47.06 18.09
CA ASN A 267 33.99 -46.98 16.90
C ASN A 267 32.66 -47.75 17.04
N ASP A 268 31.82 -47.58 16.01
CA ASP A 268 30.61 -48.34 15.63
C ASP A 268 29.28 -47.71 16.08
N THR A 269 28.26 -47.51 15.24
CA THR A 269 27.85 -48.22 14.01
C THR A 269 26.95 -47.33 13.12
N VAL A 270 26.99 -47.63 11.82
CA VAL A 270 26.23 -47.00 10.74
C VAL A 270 24.82 -47.62 10.62
N VAL A 271 23.77 -46.79 10.46
CA VAL A 271 22.43 -47.21 10.01
C VAL A 271 21.94 -46.26 8.89
N PRO A 272 21.30 -46.74 7.79
CA PRO A 272 21.20 -45.99 6.55
C PRO A 272 19.93 -45.14 6.39
N LYS A 273 20.07 -44.06 5.59
CA LYS A 273 19.07 -43.05 5.23
C LYS A 273 17.91 -43.64 4.39
N LYS A 274 16.66 -43.46 4.84
CA LYS A 274 15.45 -43.61 4.00
C LYS A 274 15.11 -42.29 3.30
N LYS A 275 15.11 -42.33 1.96
CA LYS A 275 14.44 -41.34 1.08
C LYS A 275 12.93 -41.39 1.36
N ARG A 276 12.29 -40.22 1.50
CA ARG A 276 10.83 -40.08 1.36
C ARG A 276 10.53 -39.37 0.05
N GLU A 277 9.78 -40.07 -0.79
CA GLU A 277 9.25 -39.63 -2.07
C GLU A 277 8.13 -38.59 -1.87
N ARG A 278 8.00 -37.68 -2.85
CA ARG A 278 6.86 -36.76 -2.98
C ARG A 278 5.78 -37.45 -3.83
N PRO A 279 4.49 -37.39 -3.46
CA PRO A 279 3.45 -37.80 -4.39
C PRO A 279 3.26 -36.73 -5.48
N SER A 280 3.24 -37.21 -6.72
CA SER A 280 2.71 -36.55 -7.90
C SER A 280 1.19 -36.43 -7.82
N ASN A 281 0.63 -35.38 -8.42
CA ASN A 281 -0.72 -35.47 -9.01
C ASN A 281 -0.78 -34.53 -10.21
N ASN A 282 -1.02 -35.14 -11.38
CA ASN A 282 -1.28 -34.47 -12.64
C ASN A 282 -2.67 -34.92 -13.12
N THR A 283 -3.48 -33.92 -13.47
CA THR A 283 -4.64 -33.79 -14.38
C THR A 283 -5.23 -35.03 -15.11
N LEU A 284 -6.58 -35.11 -15.18
CA LEU A 284 -7.46 -35.18 -16.39
C LEU A 284 -8.92 -35.57 -15.99
N ILE A 285 -9.95 -34.70 -16.16
CA ILE A 285 -10.95 -34.55 -17.26
C ILE A 285 -11.93 -35.74 -17.47
N THR A 286 -13.23 -35.37 -17.66
CA THR A 286 -14.43 -36.08 -18.19
C THR A 286 -15.42 -36.65 -17.16
N HIS A 287 -16.76 -36.70 -17.31
CA HIS A 287 -17.83 -35.95 -18.02
C HIS A 287 -19.19 -36.64 -17.61
N PHE A 288 -20.35 -35.97 -17.82
CA PHE A 288 -21.76 -36.49 -17.87
C PHE A 288 -22.70 -36.60 -16.62
N PHE A 289 -23.75 -35.74 -16.67
CA PHE A 289 -25.22 -35.92 -16.54
C PHE A 289 -25.95 -36.48 -15.30
N ASN A 290 -26.98 -35.70 -14.89
CA ASN A 290 -28.43 -35.99 -14.72
C ASN A 290 -29.06 -35.84 -13.31
N LYS A 291 -30.19 -35.09 -13.30
CA LYS A 291 -31.45 -35.15 -12.49
C LYS A 291 -31.32 -35.33 -10.97
N GLU A 292 -32.01 -34.59 -10.11
CA GLU A 292 -33.39 -34.05 -10.11
C GLU A 292 -33.45 -32.64 -9.49
#